data_AF-A0A941ZRM3-F1
#
_entry.id   AF-A0A941ZRM3-F1
#
_cell.length_a   1.000
_cell.length_b   1.000
_cell.length_c   1.000
_cell.angle_alpha   90.00
_cell.angle_beta   90.00
_cell.angle_gamma   90.00
#
_symmetry.space_group_name_H-M   'P 1'
#
loop_
_entity.id
_entity.type
_entity.pdbx_description
1 polymer ?
#
loop_
_entity_poly.entity_id
_entity_poly.type
_entity_poly.pdbx_seq_one_letter_code
_entity_poly.pdbx_strand_id
1 'polypeptide(L)' 'MNANPKFLNTTAQVDAGTVKPLPNSRKVYIEGSQPGVRVPMREITQSDTPASMGAEKNPAILVYDTSGPY' A
#
# COMPACT_ATOMS: atom_id res chain seq x y z
N MET A 1 -3.42 -0.85 44.09
CA MET A 1 -2.82 -1.81 43.15
C MET A 1 -3.47 -1.61 41.80
N ASN A 2 -2.73 -1.13 40.79
CA ASN A 2 -3.25 -0.99 39.42
C ASN A 2 -2.96 -2.27 38.65
N ALA A 3 -4.00 -3.00 38.28
CA ALA A 3 -3.87 -4.16 37.40
C ALA A 3 -3.50 -3.68 36.00
N ASN A 4 -2.34 -4.11 35.51
CA ASN A 4 -1.95 -3.87 34.12
C ASN A 4 -2.85 -4.75 33.24
N PRO A 5 -3.66 -4.18 32.32
CA PRO A 5 -4.58 -4.98 31.53
C PRO A 5 -3.79 -6.00 30.68
N LYS A 6 -4.18 -7.28 30.76
CA LYS A 6 -3.62 -8.33 29.90
C LYS A 6 -4.06 -8.04 28.47
N PHE A 7 -3.10 -7.75 27.60
CA PHE A 7 -3.35 -7.64 26.16
C PHE A 7 -3.67 -9.04 25.62
N LEU A 8 -4.92 -9.29 25.23
CA LEU A 8 -5.36 -10.56 24.64
C LEU A 8 -5.46 -10.38 23.12
N ASN A 9 -4.65 -11.11 22.36
CA ASN A 9 -4.63 -11.03 20.89
C ASN A 9 -6.00 -11.36 20.25
N THR A 10 -6.85 -12.10 20.94
CA THR A 10 -8.13 -12.62 20.44
C THR A 10 -9.20 -11.54 20.33
N THR A 11 -9.07 -10.45 21.11
CA THR A 11 -9.98 -9.29 21.06
C THR A 11 -9.35 -8.09 20.38
N ALA A 12 -8.11 -8.19 19.91
CA ALA A 12 -7.47 -7.13 19.14
C ALA A 12 -8.18 -6.97 17.79
N GLN A 13 -8.68 -5.77 17.53
CA GLN A 13 -9.31 -5.40 16.25
C GLN A 13 -8.41 -4.37 15.58
N VAL A 14 -8.12 -4.58 14.30
CA VAL A 14 -7.52 -3.54 13.44
C VAL A 14 -8.59 -2.50 13.13
N ASP A 15 -8.22 -1.23 13.19
CA ASP A 15 -9.09 -0.17 12.73
C ASP A 15 -9.43 -0.41 11.25
N ALA A 16 -10.73 -0.53 10.96
CA ALA A 16 -11.24 -0.75 9.60
C ALA A 16 -10.79 0.34 8.62
N GLY A 17 -10.48 1.55 9.10
CA GLY A 17 -9.89 2.62 8.30
C GLY A 17 -8.45 2.33 7.84
N THR A 18 -7.69 1.54 8.59
CA THR A 18 -6.28 1.26 8.35
C THR A 18 -6.06 0.12 7.33
N VAL A 19 -7.09 -0.69 7.08
CA VAL A 19 -7.08 -1.76 6.06
C VAL A 19 -7.77 -1.36 4.76
N LYS A 20 -8.17 -0.09 4.62
CA LYS A 20 -8.73 0.41 3.37
C LYS A 20 -7.62 0.55 2.33
N PRO A 21 -7.89 0.24 1.05
CA PRO A 21 -6.96 0.52 -0.02
C PRO A 21 -6.51 1.98 -0.03
N LEU A 22 -5.22 2.20 -0.20
CA LEU A 22 -4.65 3.53 -0.24
C LEU A 22 -5.06 4.22 -1.57
N PRO A 23 -5.68 5.41 -1.52
CA PRO A 23 -6.25 6.06 -2.70
C PRO A 23 -5.27 6.21 -3.85
N ASN A 24 -5.77 6.14 -5.08
CA ASN A 24 -5.00 6.27 -6.32
C ASN A 24 -3.77 5.36 -6.42
N SER A 25 -3.76 4.25 -5.67
CA SER A 25 -2.66 3.31 -5.65
C SER A 25 -3.16 1.88 -5.58
N ARG A 26 -2.34 0.96 -6.08
CA ARG A 26 -2.60 -0.49 -5.95
C ARG A 26 -1.32 -1.23 -5.61
N LYS A 27 -1.46 -2.30 -4.82
CA LYS A 27 -0.36 -3.24 -4.55
C LYS A 27 -0.08 -4.03 -5.81
N VAL A 28 1.19 -4.12 -6.18
CA VAL A 28 1.72 -4.92 -7.28
C VAL A 28 2.87 -5.76 -6.76
N TYR A 29 3.18 -6.84 -7.46
CA TYR A 29 4.28 -7.72 -7.09
C TYR A 29 5.26 -7.81 -8.24
N ILE A 30 6.53 -7.53 -7.95
CA ILE A 30 7.63 -7.71 -8.89
C ILE A 30 8.29 -9.05 -8.58
N GLU A 31 8.61 -9.81 -9.62
CA GLU A 31 9.37 -11.05 -9.47
C GLU A 31 10.76 -10.75 -8.88
N GLY A 32 11.09 -11.43 -7.79
CA GLY A 32 12.39 -11.31 -7.14
C GLY A 32 13.47 -12.08 -7.90
N SER A 33 14.74 -11.80 -7.57
CA SER A 33 15.87 -12.54 -8.12
C SER A 33 15.87 -14.03 -7.73
N GLN A 34 15.27 -14.37 -6.59
CA GLN A 34 15.07 -15.75 -6.16
C GLN A 34 13.74 -16.28 -6.71
N PRO A 35 13.72 -17.45 -7.39
CA PRO A 35 12.51 -18.03 -7.94
C PRO A 35 11.40 -18.19 -6.90
N GLY A 36 10.20 -17.74 -7.25
CA GLY A 36 9.01 -17.80 -6.38
C GLY A 36 8.89 -16.65 -5.37
N VAL A 37 9.91 -15.77 -5.25
CA VAL A 37 9.80 -14.56 -4.42
C VAL A 37 9.05 -13.48 -5.19
N ARG A 38 8.11 -12.82 -4.51
CA ARG A 38 7.33 -11.70 -5.02
C ARG A 38 7.52 -10.48 -4.13
N VAL A 39 8.23 -9.47 -4.62
CA VAL A 39 8.53 -8.24 -3.88
C VAL A 39 7.32 -7.30 -3.95
N PRO A 40 6.71 -6.95 -2.80
CA PRO A 40 5.57 -6.06 -2.77
C PRO A 40 6.00 -4.62 -3.08
N MET A 41 5.35 -4.04 -4.07
CA MET A 41 5.50 -2.63 -4.44
C MET A 41 4.10 -2.00 -4.51
N ARG A 42 4.05 -0.68 -4.45
CA ARG A 42 2.82 0.08 -4.68
C ARG A 42 2.98 0.91 -5.93
N GLU A 43 2.08 0.72 -6.87
CA GLU A 43 1.94 1.57 -8.04
C GLU A 43 0.98 2.72 -7.72
N ILE A 44 1.46 3.96 -7.83
CA ILE A 44 0.68 5.18 -7.60
C ILE A 44 0.41 5.84 -8.94
N THR A 45 -0.86 6.00 -9.28
CA THR A 45 -1.29 6.71 -10.49
C THR A 45 -1.24 8.21 -10.24
N GLN A 46 -0.64 8.93 -11.18
CA GLN A 46 -0.56 10.39 -11.16
C GLN A 46 -1.67 10.98 -12.05
N SER A 47 -2.14 12.17 -11.69
CA SER A 47 -2.96 12.98 -12.60
C SER A 47 -2.13 13.39 -13.82
N ASP A 48 -2.79 13.66 -14.94
CA ASP A 48 -2.11 14.15 -16.14
C ASP A 48 -1.54 15.57 -15.93
N THR A 49 -0.42 15.88 -16.58
CA THR A 49 0.16 17.23 -16.59
C THR A 49 -0.57 18.07 -17.64
N PRO A 50 -1.17 19.22 -17.30
CA PRO A 50 -1.74 20.12 -18.29
C PRO A 50 -0.67 20.61 -19.28
N ALA A 51 -0.97 20.53 -20.58
CA ALA A 51 -0.08 20.99 -21.64
C ALA A 51 -0.77 22.07 -22.49
N SER A 52 -0.01 22.79 -23.31
CA SER A 52 -0.55 23.82 -24.21
C SER A 52 -1.61 23.27 -25.18
N MET A 53 -1.52 21.98 -25.53
CA MET A 53 -2.51 21.24 -26.28
C MET A 53 -2.85 19.94 -25.55
N GLY A 54 -3.91 19.96 -24.74
CA GLY A 54 -4.40 18.77 -24.02
C GLY A 54 -3.66 18.50 -22.71
N ALA A 55 -3.41 17.23 -22.42
CA ALA A 55 -2.74 16.79 -21.20
C ALA A 55 -1.75 15.66 -21.48
N GLU A 56 -0.61 15.69 -20.80
CA GLU A 56 0.43 14.67 -20.86
C GLU A 56 0.20 13.62 -19.77
N LYS A 57 0.17 12.34 -20.18
CA LYS A 57 0.00 11.21 -19.26
C LYS A 57 1.27 11.00 -18.46
N ASN A 58 1.18 11.13 -17.14
CA ASN A 58 2.29 10.82 -16.25
C ASN A 58 2.39 9.31 -16.01
N PRO A 59 3.60 8.71 -16.06
CA PRO A 59 3.77 7.31 -15.72
C PRO A 59 3.46 7.08 -14.23
N ALA A 60 3.02 5.88 -13.90
CA ALA A 60 2.81 5.54 -12.50
C ALA A 60 4.14 5.44 -11.74
N ILE A 61 4.14 5.81 -10.46
CA ILE A 61 5.32 5.74 -9.59
C ILE A 61 5.25 4.46 -8.78
N LEU A 62 6.35 3.69 -8.80
CA LEU A 62 6.52 2.53 -7.94
C LEU A 62 7.25 2.92 -6.66
N VAL A 63 6.66 2.58 -5.51
CA VAL A 63 7.27 2.74 -4.19
C VAL A 63 7.29 1.42 -3.44
N TYR A 64 8.23 1.24 -2.52
CA TYR A 64 8.29 0.06 -1.66
C TYR A 64 7.05 -0.01 -0.75
N ASP A 65 6.43 -1.18 -0.63
CA ASP A 65 5.16 -1.33 0.10
C ASP A 65 5.29 -2.24 1.33
N THR A 66 5.30 -1.63 2.53
CA THR A 66 5.40 -2.32 3.82
C THR A 66 4.04 -2.69 4.44
N SER A 67 2.93 -2.44 3.74
CA SER A 67 1.57 -2.69 4.26
C SER A 67 1.21 -4.17 4.45
N GLY A 68 1.99 -5.10 3.89
CA GLY A 68 1.75 -6.53 4.05
C GLY A 68 0.51 -7.01 3.27
N PRO A 69 -0.27 -7.97 3.78
CA PRO A 69 -1.48 -8.50 3.12
C PRO A 69 -2.72 -7.59 3.17
N TYR A 70 -2.62 -6.46 3.87
CA TYR A 70 -3.70 -5.49 4.04
C TYR A 70 -3.75 -4.48 2.89
#